data_AF-A0A7W0JL13-F1
#
_entry.id   AF-A0A7W0JL13-F1
#
_cell.length_a   1.000
_cell.length_b   1.000
_cell.length_c   1.000
_cell.angle_alpha   90.00
_cell.angle_beta   90.00
_cell.angle_gamma   90.00
#
_symmetry.space_group_name_H-M   'P 1'
#
loop_
_entity.id
_entity.type
_entity.pdbx_description
1 polymer ?
#
loop_
_entity_poly.entity_id
_entity_poly.type
_entity_poly.pdbx_seq_one_letter_code
_entity_poly.pdbx_strand_id
1 'polypeptide(L)'
;CGLADGVLRLTGHLGRRLGEPAPGGGDEQPLDASAFVEAELAAFAVTHDPEHGTRAQRAFEWFLGRNRLGLPLYDFATGGCSDGLGEDSLNTNEGAESTLAFHRAQHVLEAAGLPRVLRSASVPSDAGSPDAARSGVARSGVARPGVPA
;
A
#
# COMPACT_ATOMS: atom_id res chain seq x y z
N CYS A 1 12.36 -7.30 12.74
CA CYS A 1 11.21 -6.76 11.97
C CYS A 1 11.70 -5.77 10.91
N GLY A 2 10.98 -5.62 9.80
CA GLY A 2 11.29 -4.66 8.74
C GLY A 2 10.57 -4.94 7.43
N LEU A 3 10.52 -3.96 6.53
CA LEU A 3 10.00 -4.10 5.17
C LEU A 3 11.13 -4.51 4.23
N ALA A 4 11.46 -5.80 4.18
CA ALA A 4 12.41 -6.32 3.20
C ALA A 4 11.67 -6.63 1.89
N ASP A 5 12.21 -6.18 0.76
CA ASP A 5 11.67 -6.47 -0.59
C ASP A 5 10.18 -6.10 -0.78
N GLY A 6 9.70 -5.10 -0.03
CA GLY A 6 8.31 -4.65 -0.07
C GLY A 6 7.32 -5.50 0.73
N VAL A 7 7.80 -6.50 1.47
CA VAL A 7 7.01 -7.36 2.37
C VAL A 7 7.39 -7.07 3.81
N LEU A 8 6.37 -6.87 4.67
CA LEU A 8 6.60 -6.71 6.09
C LEU A 8 7.02 -8.05 6.71
N ARG A 9 8.13 -8.04 7.45
CA ARG A 9 8.59 -9.15 8.28
C ARG A 9 8.50 -8.76 9.74
N LEU A 10 7.73 -9.54 10.50
CA LEU A 10 7.53 -9.35 11.93
C LEU A 10 8.36 -10.38 12.70
N THR A 11 8.60 -10.12 13.98
CA THR A 11 9.48 -10.98 14.80
C THR A 11 8.72 -12.16 15.40
N GLY A 12 7.41 -12.00 15.61
CA GLY A 12 6.56 -12.98 16.27
C GLY A 12 6.66 -12.98 17.80
N HIS A 13 5.81 -13.78 18.46
CA HIS A 13 5.65 -13.80 19.92
C HIS A 13 6.55 -14.83 20.62
N LEU A 14 7.11 -15.80 19.91
CA LEU A 14 8.00 -16.82 20.47
C LEU A 14 9.30 -16.27 21.08
N GLY A 15 9.62 -15.00 20.84
CA GLY A 15 10.78 -14.32 21.43
C GLY A 15 12.11 -15.04 21.12
N ARG A 16 13.19 -14.62 21.77
CA ARG A 16 14.43 -15.41 21.84
C ARG A 16 15.26 -15.02 23.05
N ARG A 17 16.00 -15.96 23.63
CA ARG A 17 17.03 -15.64 24.63
C ARG A 17 18.33 -15.26 23.94
N LEU A 18 19.21 -14.54 24.66
CA LEU A 18 20.54 -14.21 24.15
C LEU A 18 21.33 -15.51 23.91
N GLY A 19 21.81 -15.71 22.68
CA GLY A 19 22.58 -16.90 22.29
C GLY A 19 21.76 -18.03 21.67
N GLU A 20 20.42 -17.91 21.65
CA GLU A 20 19.57 -18.82 20.87
C GLU A 20 19.56 -18.40 19.38
N PRO A 21 19.47 -19.36 18.45
CA PRO A 21 19.25 -19.05 17.05
C PRO A 21 17.99 -18.19 16.89
N ALA A 22 17.95 -17.35 15.86
CA ALA A 22 16.76 -16.57 15.58
C ALA A 22 15.56 -17.52 15.46
N PRO A 23 14.36 -17.13 15.98
CA PRO A 23 13.16 -17.89 15.70
C PRO A 23 13.03 -18.05 14.18
N GLY A 24 12.48 -19.19 13.76
CA GLY A 24 12.33 -19.53 12.34
C GLY A 24 11.51 -18.50 11.56
N GLY A 25 11.13 -18.81 10.32
CA GLY A 25 10.46 -17.83 9.47
C GLY A 25 9.06 -17.38 9.94
N GLY A 26 8.48 -18.08 10.92
CA GLY A 26 7.08 -17.97 11.33
C GLY A 26 6.84 -17.38 12.71
N ASP A 27 5.55 -17.27 13.03
CA ASP A 27 4.94 -16.72 14.24
C ASP A 27 4.64 -15.21 14.21
N GLU A 28 4.58 -14.61 13.03
CA GLU A 28 4.23 -13.19 12.87
C GLU A 28 2.79 -12.92 13.34
N GLN A 29 2.59 -11.90 14.18
CA GLN A 29 1.32 -11.65 14.86
C GLN A 29 0.54 -10.45 14.26
N PRO A 30 -0.80 -10.53 14.17
CA PRO A 30 -1.67 -9.40 13.80
C PRO A 30 -1.41 -8.11 14.59
N LEU A 31 -1.14 -8.22 15.89
CA LEU A 31 -0.89 -7.06 16.75
C LEU A 31 0.37 -6.30 16.33
N ASP A 32 1.43 -7.01 15.96
CA ASP A 32 2.68 -6.41 15.48
C ASP A 32 2.47 -5.65 14.16
N ALA A 33 1.67 -6.20 13.23
CA ALA A 33 1.32 -5.53 11.98
C ALA A 33 0.55 -4.23 12.24
N SER A 34 -0.45 -4.29 13.13
CA SER A 34 -1.25 -3.13 13.54
C SER A 34 -0.39 -2.04 14.18
N ALA A 35 0.49 -2.42 15.12
CA ALA A 35 1.43 -1.51 15.75
C ALA A 35 2.39 -0.86 14.73
N PHE A 36 2.83 -1.60 13.71
CA PHE A 36 3.69 -1.06 12.66
C PHE A 36 2.96 -0.03 11.79
N VAL A 37 1.67 -0.25 11.46
CA VAL A 37 0.83 0.74 10.79
C VAL A 37 0.77 2.03 11.61
N GLU A 38 0.48 1.93 12.91
CA GLU A 38 0.40 3.10 13.80
C GLU A 38 1.75 3.83 13.92
N ALA A 39 2.86 3.08 14.04
CA ALA A 39 4.19 3.66 14.15
C ALA A 39 4.60 4.44 12.88
N GLU A 40 4.37 3.87 11.70
CA GLU A 40 4.66 4.54 10.43
C GLU A 40 3.76 5.76 10.22
N LEU A 41 2.47 5.70 10.57
CA LEU A 41 1.59 6.86 10.54
C LEU A 41 2.03 7.98 11.50
N ALA A 42 2.46 7.62 12.71
CA ALA A 42 3.00 8.58 13.66
C ALA A 42 4.30 9.23 13.14
N ALA A 43 5.18 8.44 12.53
CA ALA A 43 6.39 8.94 11.91
C ALA A 43 6.07 9.89 10.73
N PHE A 44 5.09 9.55 9.90
CA PHE A 44 4.60 10.42 8.82
C PHE A 44 4.10 11.76 9.36
N ALA A 45 3.35 11.76 10.47
CA ALA A 45 2.81 12.98 11.06
C ALA A 45 3.88 13.96 11.56
N VAL A 46 5.05 13.45 11.97
CA VAL A 46 6.17 14.26 12.48
C VAL A 46 7.12 14.68 11.36
N THR A 47 7.43 13.77 10.44
CA THR A 47 8.48 13.97 9.42
C THR A 47 7.95 14.51 8.11
N HIS A 48 6.66 14.28 7.82
CA HIS A 48 6.02 14.51 6.53
C HIS A 48 6.65 13.74 5.35
N ASP A 49 7.49 12.74 5.61
CA ASP A 49 8.08 11.91 4.56
C ASP A 49 7.06 10.87 4.05
N PRO A 50 6.62 10.97 2.77
CA PRO A 50 5.59 10.08 2.21
C PRO A 50 5.98 8.60 2.19
N GLU A 51 7.27 8.27 2.35
CA GLU A 51 7.70 6.88 2.46
C GLU A 51 7.05 6.19 3.67
N HIS A 52 6.90 6.89 4.80
CA HIS A 52 6.20 6.37 5.97
C HIS A 52 4.74 5.99 5.67
N GLY A 53 4.02 6.81 4.89
CA GLY A 53 2.66 6.48 4.46
C GLY A 53 2.61 5.23 3.58
N THR A 54 3.61 5.05 2.71
CA THR A 54 3.74 3.85 1.88
C THR A 54 4.04 2.61 2.74
N ARG A 55 4.89 2.74 3.76
CA ARG A 55 5.20 1.66 4.69
C ARG A 55 4.01 1.28 5.56
N ALA A 56 3.22 2.25 6.03
CA ALA A 56 1.96 2.00 6.74
C ALA A 56 0.98 1.21 5.86
N GLN A 57 0.80 1.61 4.60
CA GLN A 57 -0.06 0.89 3.65
C GLN A 57 0.42 -0.55 3.43
N ARG A 58 1.73 -0.77 3.25
CA ARG A 58 2.32 -2.11 3.08
C ARG A 58 2.16 -2.99 4.31
N ALA A 59 2.30 -2.40 5.49
CA ALA A 59 2.04 -3.11 6.74
C ALA A 59 0.58 -3.54 6.85
N PHE A 60 -0.37 -2.70 6.42
CA PHE A 60 -1.78 -3.10 6.37
C PHE A 60 -2.04 -4.21 5.33
N GLU A 61 -1.38 -4.16 4.16
CA GLU A 61 -1.52 -5.19 3.12
C GLU A 61 -1.00 -6.57 3.57
N TRP A 62 -0.21 -6.66 4.64
CA TRP A 62 0.20 -7.92 5.26
C TRP A 62 -1.01 -8.78 5.67
N PHE A 63 -2.05 -8.16 6.24
CA PHE A 63 -3.31 -8.83 6.59
C PHE A 63 -4.04 -9.39 5.37
N LEU A 64 -3.82 -8.79 4.19
CA LEU A 64 -4.48 -9.10 2.93
C LEU A 64 -3.66 -10.08 2.06
N GLY A 65 -2.56 -10.61 2.58
CA GLY A 65 -1.72 -11.58 1.90
C GLY A 65 -0.42 -11.03 1.33
N ARG A 66 -0.10 -9.74 1.49
CA ARG A 66 1.26 -9.22 1.19
C ARG A 66 2.22 -9.55 2.33
N ASN A 67 2.37 -10.84 2.60
CA ASN A 67 3.21 -11.42 3.64
C ASN A 67 4.04 -12.56 3.06
N ARG A 68 4.88 -13.19 3.89
CA ARG A 68 5.82 -14.22 3.45
C ARG A 68 5.16 -15.42 2.76
N LEU A 69 3.94 -15.78 3.17
CA LEU A 69 3.25 -16.95 2.61
C LEU A 69 2.27 -16.60 1.49
N GLY A 70 2.02 -15.32 1.22
CA GLY A 70 1.00 -14.92 0.25
C GLY A 70 -0.43 -15.20 0.70
N LEU A 71 -0.66 -15.46 1.99
CA LEU A 71 -1.94 -15.92 2.53
C LEU A 71 -2.69 -14.79 3.24
N PRO A 72 -3.95 -14.51 2.91
CA PRO A 72 -4.74 -13.52 3.64
C PRO A 72 -5.01 -14.02 5.07
N LEU A 73 -4.82 -13.13 6.06
CA LEU A 73 -5.18 -13.41 7.45
C LEU A 73 -6.62 -12.98 7.75
N TYR A 74 -7.12 -11.95 7.07
CA TYR A 74 -8.50 -11.48 7.23
C TYR A 74 -9.44 -12.16 6.23
N ASP A 75 -10.56 -12.70 6.73
CA ASP A 75 -11.63 -13.26 5.91
C ASP A 75 -12.78 -12.24 5.79
N PHE A 76 -13.02 -11.76 4.57
CA PHE A 76 -14.11 -10.82 4.29
C PHE A 76 -15.51 -11.43 4.41
N ALA A 77 -15.65 -12.76 4.36
CA ALA A 77 -16.94 -13.44 4.48
C ALA A 77 -17.38 -13.53 5.94
N THR A 78 -16.45 -13.76 6.87
CA THR A 78 -16.74 -13.91 8.31
C THR A 78 -16.48 -12.62 9.09
N GLY A 79 -15.59 -11.76 8.61
CA GLY A 79 -15.04 -10.63 9.35
C GLY A 79 -13.98 -11.04 10.38
N GLY A 80 -13.53 -12.29 10.37
CA GLY A 80 -12.52 -12.83 11.28
C GLY A 80 -11.10 -12.56 10.79
N CYS A 81 -10.15 -12.58 11.73
CA CYS A 81 -8.72 -12.52 11.42
C CYS A 81 -7.96 -13.67 12.09
N SER A 82 -7.19 -14.42 11.30
CA SER A 82 -6.28 -15.45 11.78
C SER A 82 -5.26 -14.89 12.77
N ASP A 83 -5.01 -15.63 13.85
CA ASP A 83 -4.23 -15.24 15.03
C ASP A 83 -2.71 -15.27 14.80
N GLY A 84 -2.26 -15.60 13.58
CA GLY A 84 -0.84 -15.55 13.26
C GLY A 84 -0.48 -16.16 11.92
N LEU A 85 0.70 -15.77 11.44
CA LEU A 85 1.35 -16.36 10.28
C LEU A 85 2.51 -17.23 10.77
N GLY A 86 2.25 -18.53 10.87
CA GLY A 86 3.24 -19.55 11.25
C GLY A 86 4.30 -19.76 10.17
N GLU A 87 5.14 -20.78 10.35
CA GLU A 87 6.26 -21.03 9.44
C GLU A 87 5.77 -21.39 8.03
N ASP A 88 4.81 -22.30 7.91
CA ASP A 88 4.29 -22.74 6.60
C ASP A 88 2.77 -22.56 6.45
N SER A 89 2.09 -22.11 7.51
CA SER A 89 0.63 -22.00 7.52
C SER A 89 0.14 -20.86 8.42
N LEU A 90 -1.14 -20.53 8.29
CA LEU A 90 -1.84 -19.66 9.23
C LEU A 90 -2.12 -20.40 10.54
N ASN A 91 -2.11 -19.66 11.66
CA ASN A 91 -2.85 -20.04 12.84
C ASN A 91 -4.31 -19.64 12.60
N THR A 92 -5.16 -20.62 12.31
CA THR A 92 -6.57 -20.40 11.91
C THR A 92 -7.48 -19.99 13.05
N ASN A 93 -6.96 -19.83 14.27
CA ASN A 93 -7.76 -19.26 15.36
C ASN A 93 -8.16 -17.83 15.00
N GLU A 94 -9.41 -17.46 15.24
CA GLU A 94 -9.92 -16.12 14.98
C GLU A 94 -10.30 -15.44 16.30
N GLY A 95 -9.26 -15.14 17.09
CA GLY A 95 -9.44 -14.46 18.37
C GLY A 95 -10.00 -13.05 18.21
N ALA A 96 -10.55 -12.51 19.31
CA ALA A 96 -10.97 -11.11 19.34
C ALA A 96 -9.77 -10.16 19.13
N GLU A 97 -8.59 -10.51 19.63
CA GLU A 97 -7.38 -9.69 19.53
C GLU A 97 -6.93 -9.49 18.08
N SER A 98 -6.78 -10.58 17.31
CA SER A 98 -6.39 -10.53 15.91
C SER A 98 -7.40 -9.77 15.05
N THR A 99 -8.69 -9.99 15.30
CA THR A 99 -9.79 -9.31 14.61
C THR A 99 -9.78 -7.81 14.90
N LEU A 100 -9.61 -7.43 16.17
CA LEU A 100 -9.49 -6.03 16.56
C LEU A 100 -8.21 -5.39 16.01
N ALA A 101 -7.10 -6.12 15.92
CA ALA A 101 -5.85 -5.62 15.35
C ALA A 101 -6.02 -5.23 13.87
N PHE A 102 -6.72 -6.05 13.08
CA PHE A 102 -7.08 -5.74 11.70
C PHE A 102 -7.92 -4.46 11.61
N HIS A 103 -9.05 -4.40 12.34
CA HIS A 103 -9.95 -3.25 12.29
C HIS A 103 -9.29 -1.97 12.79
N ARG A 104 -8.44 -2.07 13.82
CA ARG A 104 -7.65 -0.95 14.31
C ARG A 104 -6.74 -0.41 13.23
N ALA A 105 -5.97 -1.28 12.56
CA ALA A 105 -5.08 -0.90 11.47
C ALA A 105 -5.84 -0.25 10.31
N GLN A 106 -6.99 -0.82 9.92
CA GLN A 106 -7.86 -0.25 8.89
C GLN A 106 -8.34 1.16 9.29
N HIS A 107 -8.88 1.32 10.49
CA HIS A 107 -9.43 2.60 10.97
C HIS A 107 -8.39 3.71 11.04
N VAL A 108 -7.18 3.44 11.55
CA VAL A 108 -6.13 4.48 11.63
C VAL A 108 -5.62 4.87 10.25
N LEU A 109 -5.54 3.92 9.31
CA LEU A 109 -5.10 4.17 7.94
C LEU A 109 -6.13 5.00 7.16
N GLU A 110 -7.42 4.68 7.33
CA GLU A 110 -8.53 5.47 6.78
C GLU A 110 -8.55 6.89 7.36
N ALA A 111 -8.40 7.03 8.68
CA ALA A 111 -8.37 8.32 9.36
C ALA A 111 -7.20 9.21 8.92
N ALA A 112 -6.05 8.61 8.59
CA ALA A 112 -4.90 9.33 8.04
C ALA A 112 -5.13 9.84 6.60
N GLY A 113 -6.19 9.39 5.92
CA GLY A 113 -6.53 9.83 4.57
C GLY A 113 -5.52 9.41 3.49
N LEU A 114 -4.63 8.45 3.78
CA LEU A 114 -3.57 8.02 2.86
C LEU A 114 -4.07 7.48 1.50
N PRO A 115 -5.21 6.76 1.40
CA PRO A 115 -5.75 6.37 0.10
C PRO A 115 -6.05 7.58 -0.82
N ARG A 116 -6.23 8.78 -0.26
CA ARG A 116 -6.43 10.03 -0.99
C ARG A 116 -5.11 10.76 -1.24
N VAL A 117 -4.19 10.77 -0.28
CA VAL A 117 -2.87 11.44 -0.40
C VAL A 117 -1.96 10.75 -1.42
N LEU A 118 -1.89 9.41 -1.42
CA LEU A 118 -1.03 8.66 -2.34
C LEU A 118 -1.51 8.75 -3.80
N ARG A 119 -2.83 8.86 -4.04
CA ARG A 119 -3.40 9.11 -5.38
C ARG A 119 -3.07 10.50 -5.93
N SER A 120 -2.89 11.49 -5.05
CA SER A 120 -2.50 12.85 -5.45
C SER A 120 -1.01 12.96 -5.75
N ALA A 121 -0.15 12.14 -5.13
CA ALA A 121 1.29 12.14 -5.35
C ALA A 121 1.72 11.43 -6.65
N SER A 122 0.88 10.58 -7.24
CA SER A 122 1.19 9.79 -8.44
C SER A 122 0.88 10.48 -9.77
N VAL A 123 0.50 11.77 -9.78
CA VAL A 123 0.30 12.53 -11.03
C VAL A 123 1.56 13.35 -11.31
N PRO A 124 2.37 13.02 -12.32
CA PRO A 124 3.40 13.93 -12.81
C PRO A 124 2.70 15.13 -13.44
N SER A 125 3.00 16.33 -12.95
CA SER A 125 2.61 17.57 -13.61
C SER A 125 3.47 17.71 -14.87
N ASP A 126 2.94 17.31 -16.02
CA ASP A 126 3.52 17.70 -17.29
C ASP A 126 2.92 19.04 -17.70
N ALA A 127 3.71 20.08 -17.51
CA ALA A 127 3.45 21.42 -17.99
C ALA A 127 3.72 21.47 -19.49
N GLY A 128 2.66 21.64 -20.28
CA GLY A 128 2.76 21.81 -21.73
C GLY A 128 1.54 22.53 -22.27
N SER A 129 1.40 23.81 -21.94
CA SER A 129 0.41 24.70 -22.55
C SER A 129 0.89 25.10 -23.95
N PRO A 130 0.03 25.08 -24.99
CA PRO A 130 0.21 25.92 -26.15
C PRO A 130 -0.97 26.89 -26.23
N ASP A 131 -0.73 28.17 -25.94
CA ASP A 131 -1.56 29.24 -26.48
C ASP A 131 -0.69 30.41 -26.93
N ALA A 132 -1.21 31.09 -27.96
CA ALA A 132 -0.72 32.23 -28.74
C ALA A 132 0.10 31.88 -30.00
N ALA A 133 -0.22 32.36 -31.21
CA ALA A 133 -1.30 33.21 -31.66
C ALA A 133 -1.33 33.30 -33.21
N ARG A 134 -2.54 33.29 -33.76
CA ARG A 134 -3.11 34.22 -34.78
C ARG A 134 -2.40 34.49 -36.12
N SER A 135 -3.19 34.32 -37.19
CA SER A 135 -3.66 35.37 -38.13
C SER A 135 -3.41 35.07 -39.62
N GLY A 136 -4.44 35.25 -40.45
CA GLY A 136 -4.28 35.42 -41.91
C GLY A 136 -5.45 34.95 -42.79
N VAL A 137 -6.46 35.79 -42.94
CA VAL A 137 -7.49 35.70 -44.00
C VAL A 137 -6.92 36.22 -45.33
N ALA A 138 -7.13 35.53 -46.47
CA ALA A 138 -7.48 36.12 -47.77
C ALA A 138 -7.75 35.05 -48.85
N ARG A 139 -8.59 35.42 -49.83
CA ARG A 139 -9.26 34.62 -50.86
C ARG A 139 -8.46 34.48 -52.17
N SER A 140 -8.95 33.55 -53.00
CA SER A 140 -9.06 33.59 -54.48
C SER A 140 -7.98 32.90 -55.29
N GLY A 141 -8.42 32.07 -56.26
CA GLY A 141 -7.57 31.45 -57.28
C GLY A 141 -8.24 30.30 -58.02
N VAL A 142 -9.14 30.61 -58.96
CA VAL A 142 -9.66 29.70 -60.00
C VAL A 142 -8.55 29.36 -60.99
N ALA A 143 -8.42 28.08 -61.38
CA ALA A 143 -8.11 27.65 -62.76
C ALA A 143 -8.25 26.13 -62.92
N ARG A 144 -9.12 25.70 -63.86
CA ARG A 144 -9.12 24.35 -64.45
C ARG A 144 -8.16 24.36 -65.65
N PRO A 145 -7.52 23.24 -65.97
CA PRO A 145 -7.72 22.61 -67.28
C PRO A 145 -7.90 21.08 -67.10
N GLY A 146 -8.77 20.37 -67.83
CA GLY A 146 -8.71 20.13 -69.27
C GLY A 146 -8.44 18.63 -69.45
N VAL A 147 -9.50 17.83 -69.60
CA VAL A 147 -9.41 16.38 -69.90
C VAL A 147 -9.61 16.21 -71.40
N PRO A 148 -8.69 15.52 -72.13
CA PRO A 148 -8.88 15.20 -73.54
C PRO A 148 -9.46 13.80 -73.76
N ALA A 149 -10.08 13.67 -74.95
CA ALA A 149 -10.62 12.51 -75.67
C ALA A 149 -11.95 11.91 -75.16
#